data_AF-A0A1Q7Z8Z6-F1
#
_entry.id   AF-A0A1Q7Z8Z6-F1
#
_cell.length_a   1.000
_cell.length_b   1.000
_cell.length_c   1.000
_cell.angle_alpha   90.00
_cell.angle_beta   90.00
_cell.angle_gamma   90.00
#
_symmetry.space_group_name_H-M   'P 1'
#
loop_
_entity.id
_entity.type
_entity.pdbx_description
1 polymer ?
#
loop_
_entity_poly.entity_id
_entity_poly.type
_entity_poly.pdbx_seq_one_letter_code
_entity_poly.pdbx_strand_id
1 'polypeptide(L)'
;MTATVTADAKPYDGTTTATLHCSLPSGVFSPDVVTCSATGAFASKNVATPQTVNITNITLGGAQAGNYSLSTTTGTTSANITALHITGSFTASNKPYDGTTSATVLTRSLTGVIGGDAVTLTGGTATYNDKTVANGKTVTLTGASLSGTDAGNYILDSVATTGRQRSTTRRWPTVRR
;
A
#
# COMPACT_ATOMS: atom_id res chain seq x y z
N MET A 1 -28.50 24.33 -15.39
CA MET A 1 -28.43 22.84 -15.47
C MET A 1 -27.51 22.31 -14.39
N THR A 2 -27.57 21.02 -14.09
CA THR A 2 -26.72 20.39 -13.06
C THR A 2 -25.85 19.33 -13.70
N ALA A 3 -24.56 19.34 -13.38
CA ALA A 3 -23.64 18.26 -13.72
C ALA A 3 -23.58 17.22 -12.61
N THR A 4 -23.40 15.96 -12.99
CA THR A 4 -23.08 14.87 -12.07
C THR A 4 -21.62 14.51 -12.25
N VAL A 5 -20.86 14.48 -11.15
CA VAL A 5 -19.44 14.10 -11.16
C VAL A 5 -19.23 12.86 -10.30
N THR A 6 -18.62 11.83 -10.88
CA THR A 6 -18.16 10.64 -10.18
C THR A 6 -16.63 10.58 -10.20
N ALA A 7 -16.05 9.81 -9.30
CA ALA A 7 -14.63 9.56 -9.22
C ALA A 7 -14.36 8.06 -9.25
N ASP A 8 -13.25 7.66 -9.89
CA ASP A 8 -12.83 6.26 -9.89
C ASP A 8 -12.13 5.89 -8.58
N ALA A 9 -12.36 4.65 -8.12
CA ALA A 9 -11.54 4.06 -7.08
C ALA A 9 -10.13 3.79 -7.59
N LYS A 10 -9.13 3.82 -6.70
CA LYS A 10 -7.73 3.57 -7.03
C LYS A 10 -7.00 2.79 -5.94
N PRO A 11 -5.94 2.05 -6.27
CA PRO A 11 -4.97 1.63 -5.26
C PRO A 11 -4.20 2.85 -4.73
N TYR A 12 -3.68 2.71 -3.51
CA TYR A 12 -2.79 3.69 -2.92
C TYR A 12 -1.54 3.86 -3.78
N ASP A 13 -1.28 5.10 -4.20
CA ASP A 13 -0.13 5.48 -5.03
C ASP A 13 0.65 6.68 -4.45
N GLY A 14 0.38 7.04 -3.19
CA GLY A 14 1.03 8.16 -2.52
C GLY A 14 0.54 9.55 -2.95
N THR A 15 -0.47 9.66 -3.82
CA THR A 15 -0.96 10.94 -4.34
C THR A 15 -2.45 11.17 -4.05
N THR A 16 -2.87 12.43 -4.12
CA THR A 16 -4.28 12.84 -4.04
C THR A 16 -4.97 12.86 -5.42
N THR A 17 -4.32 12.38 -6.48
CA THR A 17 -4.86 12.48 -7.85
C THR A 17 -6.13 11.65 -8.02
N ALA A 18 -7.19 12.26 -8.55
CA ALA A 18 -8.46 11.63 -8.85
C ALA A 18 -8.72 11.59 -10.36
N THR A 19 -9.26 10.47 -10.85
CA THR A 19 -9.86 10.38 -12.18
C THR A 19 -11.34 10.69 -12.05
N LEU A 20 -11.81 11.71 -12.75
CA LEU A 20 -13.17 12.22 -12.64
C LEU A 20 -13.94 12.02 -13.94
N HIS A 21 -15.22 11.65 -13.81
CA HIS A 21 -16.15 11.55 -14.92
C HIS A 21 -17.29 12.55 -14.70
N CYS A 22 -17.58 13.35 -15.71
CA CYS A 22 -18.66 14.34 -15.66
C CYS A 22 -19.75 14.00 -16.67
N SER A 23 -21.01 14.09 -16.25
CA SER A 23 -22.17 13.91 -17.12
C SER A 23 -23.23 14.99 -16.90
N LEU A 24 -24.01 15.28 -17.95
CA LEU A 24 -25.14 16.21 -17.94
C LEU A 24 -26.44 15.42 -18.10
N PRO A 25 -27.06 14.94 -17.01
CA PRO A 25 -28.21 14.02 -17.10
C PRO A 25 -29.48 14.67 -17.65
N SER A 26 -29.58 16.01 -17.61
CA SER A 26 -30.71 16.75 -18.16
C SER A 26 -30.32 18.20 -18.46
N GLY A 27 -31.18 18.88 -19.23
CA GLY A 27 -31.06 20.32 -19.49
C GLY A 27 -30.25 20.69 -20.73
N VAL A 28 -29.83 19.73 -21.54
CA VAL A 28 -29.33 19.95 -22.91
C VAL A 28 -30.48 19.66 -23.88
N PHE A 29 -30.78 20.60 -24.78
CA PHE A 29 -31.90 20.50 -25.71
C PHE A 29 -31.42 20.17 -27.12
N SER A 30 -32.01 19.16 -27.76
CA SER A 30 -31.68 18.82 -29.15
C SER A 30 -31.99 20.01 -30.08
N PRO A 31 -31.09 20.36 -31.01
CA PRO A 31 -29.91 19.61 -31.49
C PRO A 31 -28.57 19.97 -30.81
N ASP A 32 -28.58 20.65 -29.66
CA ASP A 32 -27.36 21.18 -29.05
C ASP A 32 -26.38 20.10 -28.59
N VAL A 33 -25.10 20.38 -28.77
CA VAL A 33 -23.98 19.55 -28.32
C VAL A 33 -23.27 20.26 -27.17
N VAL A 34 -23.46 19.71 -25.97
CA VAL A 34 -22.85 20.18 -24.73
C VAL A 34 -22.23 19.01 -23.99
N THR A 35 -20.98 19.17 -23.57
CA THR A 35 -20.25 18.22 -22.72
C THR A 35 -19.87 18.89 -21.42
N CYS A 36 -19.38 18.13 -20.45
CA CYS A 36 -18.78 18.69 -19.25
C CYS A 36 -17.47 17.98 -18.87
N SER A 37 -16.61 18.70 -18.17
CA SER A 37 -15.39 18.17 -17.56
C SER A 37 -15.25 18.71 -16.15
N ALA A 38 -14.57 17.96 -15.28
CA ALA A 38 -14.37 18.33 -13.89
C ALA A 38 -12.90 18.19 -13.50
N THR A 39 -12.44 19.07 -12.61
CA THR A 39 -11.14 18.95 -11.95
C THR A 39 -11.32 18.85 -10.44
N GLY A 40 -10.46 18.07 -9.80
CA GLY A 40 -10.54 17.81 -8.37
C GLY A 40 -9.48 16.81 -7.92
N ALA A 41 -9.47 16.53 -6.62
CA ALA A 41 -8.51 15.65 -5.99
C ALA A 41 -9.13 14.97 -4.76
N PHE A 42 -8.62 13.79 -4.38
CA PHE A 42 -8.91 13.20 -3.08
C PHE A 42 -8.47 14.15 -1.96
N ALA A 43 -9.26 14.22 -0.89
CA ALA A 43 -8.98 15.07 0.27
C ALA A 43 -7.72 14.62 1.04
N SER A 44 -7.35 13.34 0.92
CA SER A 44 -6.13 12.76 1.46
C SER A 44 -5.60 11.68 0.53
N LYS A 45 -4.28 11.46 0.53
CA LYS A 45 -3.64 10.35 -0.17
C LYS A 45 -3.94 8.99 0.48
N ASN A 46 -4.35 8.98 1.76
CA ASN A 46 -4.42 7.77 2.57
C ASN A 46 -5.60 6.87 2.22
N VAL A 47 -5.40 5.57 2.44
CA VAL A 47 -6.42 4.52 2.28
C VAL A 47 -7.67 4.84 3.08
N ALA A 48 -8.82 4.81 2.41
CA ALA A 48 -10.12 4.95 3.01
C ALA A 48 -11.22 4.42 2.08
N THR A 49 -12.28 3.89 2.68
CA THR A 49 -13.45 3.34 2.00
C THR A 49 -14.74 3.90 2.62
N PRO A 50 -15.25 5.06 2.15
CA PRO A 50 -14.75 5.88 1.05
C PRO A 50 -13.81 7.02 1.48
N GLN A 51 -13.01 7.54 0.54
CA GLN A 51 -12.26 8.80 0.66
C GLN A 51 -13.05 9.93 -0.04
N THR A 52 -13.07 11.11 0.55
CA THR A 52 -13.71 12.29 -0.07
C THR A 52 -12.90 12.77 -1.26
N VAL A 53 -13.59 13.18 -2.33
CA VAL A 53 -12.99 13.83 -3.50
C VAL A 53 -13.57 15.23 -3.63
N ASN A 54 -12.70 16.24 -3.57
CA ASN A 54 -13.05 17.65 -3.66
C ASN A 54 -13.04 18.08 -5.13
N ILE A 55 -14.18 18.52 -5.64
CA ILE A 55 -14.34 19.06 -6.99
C ILE A 55 -14.14 20.56 -6.94
N THR A 56 -13.08 21.05 -7.59
CA THR A 56 -12.68 22.46 -7.58
C THR A 56 -13.20 23.24 -8.78
N ASN A 57 -13.51 22.55 -9.88
CA ASN A 57 -14.07 23.18 -11.07
C ASN A 57 -14.87 22.17 -11.88
N ILE A 58 -15.97 22.63 -12.47
CA ILE A 58 -16.73 21.93 -13.50
C ILE A 58 -16.94 22.94 -14.62
N THR A 59 -16.60 22.53 -15.85
CA THR A 59 -16.73 23.38 -17.03
C THR A 59 -17.61 22.71 -18.07
N LEU A 60 -18.35 23.53 -18.82
CA LEU A 60 -19.08 23.09 -20.00
C LEU A 60 -18.19 23.21 -21.23
N GLY A 61 -18.31 22.26 -22.13
CA GLY A 61 -17.68 22.24 -23.45
C GLY A 61 -18.68 21.90 -24.54
N GLY A 62 -18.24 21.85 -25.78
CA GLY A 62 -19.10 21.62 -26.95
C GLY A 62 -19.53 22.90 -27.65
N ALA A 63 -20.08 22.76 -28.85
CA ALA A 63 -20.36 23.88 -29.75
C ALA A 63 -21.42 24.84 -29.22
N GLN A 64 -22.36 24.35 -28.39
CA GLN A 64 -23.44 25.17 -27.82
C GLN A 64 -23.25 25.47 -26.34
N ALA A 65 -22.07 25.21 -25.75
CA ALA A 65 -21.82 25.36 -24.32
C ALA A 65 -22.18 26.76 -23.76
N GLY A 66 -21.95 27.82 -24.54
CA GLY A 66 -22.24 29.20 -24.15
C GLY A 66 -23.73 29.52 -23.93
N ASN A 67 -24.63 28.66 -24.40
CA ASN A 67 -26.08 28.81 -24.19
C ASN A 67 -26.54 28.26 -22.84
N TYR A 68 -25.64 27.66 -22.06
CA TYR A 68 -25.97 26.94 -20.85
C TYR A 68 -25.13 27.41 -19.67
N SER A 69 -25.73 27.34 -18.48
CA SER A 69 -25.05 27.63 -17.23
C SER A 69 -25.22 26.48 -16.23
N LEU A 70 -24.14 26.19 -15.50
CA LEU A 70 -24.15 25.24 -14.40
C LEU A 70 -24.69 25.94 -13.13
N SER A 71 -25.55 25.26 -12.40
CA SER A 71 -26.03 25.72 -11.09
C SER A 71 -24.95 25.65 -10.02
N THR A 72 -24.00 24.73 -10.15
CA THR A 72 -22.81 24.60 -9.30
C THR A 72 -21.60 24.20 -10.15
N THR A 73 -20.44 24.75 -9.82
CA THR A 73 -19.15 24.42 -10.48
C THR A 73 -18.15 23.78 -9.52
N THR A 74 -18.55 23.57 -8.27
CA THR A 74 -17.77 22.95 -7.20
C THR A 74 -18.65 21.98 -6.43
N GLY A 75 -18.02 21.09 -5.66
CA GLY A 75 -18.75 20.12 -4.85
C GLY A 75 -17.84 19.04 -4.29
N THR A 76 -18.46 17.95 -3.83
CA THR A 76 -17.75 16.75 -3.38
C THR A 76 -18.40 15.50 -3.96
N THR A 77 -17.58 14.48 -4.15
CA THR A 77 -18.00 13.09 -4.41
C THR A 77 -17.12 12.18 -3.55
N SER A 78 -17.23 10.87 -3.71
CA SER A 78 -16.39 9.94 -2.97
C SER A 78 -16.00 8.72 -3.80
N ALA A 79 -14.81 8.20 -3.53
CA ALA A 79 -14.31 6.98 -4.14
C ALA A 79 -13.35 6.28 -3.16
N ASN A 80 -13.11 4.98 -3.38
CA ASN A 80 -12.24 4.20 -2.50
C ASN A 80 -10.76 4.40 -2.87
N ILE A 81 -9.90 4.53 -1.86
CA ILE A 81 -8.46 4.28 -1.99
C ILE A 81 -8.16 2.97 -1.27
N THR A 82 -7.76 1.94 -2.01
CA THR A 82 -7.42 0.62 -1.44
C THR A 82 -5.94 0.52 -1.09
N ALA A 83 -5.60 -0.29 -0.09
CA ALA A 83 -4.21 -0.45 0.33
C ALA A 83 -3.32 -1.08 -0.74
N LEU A 84 -2.05 -0.67 -0.75
CA LEU A 84 -1.04 -1.22 -1.64
C LEU A 84 -0.40 -2.47 -1.03
N HIS A 85 -0.36 -3.54 -1.81
CA HIS A 85 0.20 -4.82 -1.40
C HIS A 85 1.73 -4.82 -1.51
N ILE A 86 2.42 -5.21 -0.44
CA ILE A 86 3.88 -5.26 -0.36
C ILE A 86 4.37 -6.56 0.29
N THR A 87 5.65 -6.85 0.11
CA THR A 87 6.30 -8.03 0.69
C THR A 87 7.45 -7.66 1.59
N GLY A 88 7.69 -8.49 2.60
CA GLY A 88 8.81 -8.37 3.52
C GLY A 88 9.89 -9.41 3.25
N SER A 89 11.10 -9.11 3.69
CA SER A 89 12.17 -10.10 3.83
C SER A 89 12.98 -9.82 5.09
N PHE A 90 13.71 -10.82 5.54
CA PHE A 90 14.60 -10.70 6.69
C PHE A 90 15.87 -11.50 6.47
N THR A 91 16.86 -11.27 7.32
CA THR A 91 18.01 -12.18 7.46
C THR A 91 18.07 -12.69 8.88
N ALA A 92 18.61 -13.89 9.06
CA ALA A 92 18.85 -14.48 10.37
C ALA A 92 20.34 -14.72 10.59
N SER A 93 20.74 -14.90 11.85
CA SER A 93 22.10 -15.30 12.20
C SER A 93 22.28 -16.81 12.19
N ASN A 94 23.49 -17.25 11.82
CA ASN A 94 23.97 -18.59 12.13
C ASN A 94 24.09 -18.75 13.66
N LYS A 95 23.98 -19.99 14.16
CA LYS A 95 24.22 -20.26 15.58
C LYS A 95 24.93 -21.59 15.86
N PRO A 96 25.63 -21.71 17.01
CA PRO A 96 25.99 -23.02 17.55
C PRO A 96 24.73 -23.81 17.92
N TYR A 97 24.81 -25.14 17.86
CA TYR A 97 23.74 -26.02 18.30
C TYR A 97 23.52 -25.91 19.80
N ASP A 98 22.29 -25.54 20.17
CA ASP A 98 21.81 -25.35 21.54
C ASP A 98 20.57 -26.22 21.85
N GLY A 99 20.16 -27.08 20.91
CA GLY A 99 18.97 -27.92 21.03
C GLY A 99 17.63 -27.22 20.77
N THR A 100 17.63 -25.93 20.41
CA THR A 100 16.41 -25.15 20.16
C THR A 100 16.27 -24.75 18.69
N THR A 101 15.05 -24.47 18.25
CA THR A 101 14.77 -23.92 16.91
C THR A 101 14.78 -22.40 16.86
N SER A 102 15.03 -21.71 17.97
CA SER A 102 15.03 -20.24 18.00
C SER A 102 16.15 -19.68 17.10
N ALA A 103 15.83 -18.66 16.30
CA ALA A 103 16.77 -17.93 15.46
C ALA A 103 16.74 -16.44 15.81
N THR A 104 17.87 -15.75 15.62
CA THR A 104 17.97 -14.31 15.80
C THR A 104 17.82 -13.61 14.44
N VAL A 105 16.90 -12.66 14.34
CA VAL A 105 16.77 -11.79 13.15
C VAL A 105 17.87 -10.74 13.18
N LEU A 106 18.55 -10.55 12.05
CA LEU A 106 19.61 -9.54 11.89
C LEU A 106 19.10 -8.30 11.17
N THR A 107 18.44 -8.48 10.03
CA THR A 107 17.88 -7.38 9.24
C THR A 107 16.46 -7.69 8.82
N ARG A 108 15.73 -6.62 8.51
CA ARG A 108 14.39 -6.65 7.92
C ARG A 108 14.37 -5.66 6.75
N SER A 109 13.65 -5.97 5.70
CA SER A 109 13.42 -5.04 4.59
C SER A 109 12.05 -5.26 3.98
N LEU A 110 11.58 -4.25 3.26
CA LEU A 110 10.31 -4.26 2.53
C LEU A 110 10.58 -4.03 1.05
N THR A 111 9.76 -4.64 0.20
CA THR A 111 9.76 -4.41 -1.25
C THR A 111 8.39 -3.88 -1.65
N GLY A 112 8.37 -2.80 -2.43
CA GLY A 112 7.14 -2.16 -2.94
C GLY A 112 6.66 -0.94 -2.15
N VAL A 113 7.41 -0.49 -1.12
CA VAL A 113 7.11 0.77 -0.43
C VAL A 113 7.36 1.94 -1.38
N ILE A 114 6.41 2.87 -1.45
CA ILE A 114 6.53 4.10 -2.25
C ILE A 114 7.56 5.03 -1.61
N GLY A 115 8.43 5.61 -2.44
CA GLY A 115 9.48 6.51 -1.95
C GLY A 115 8.92 7.70 -1.17
N GLY A 116 9.46 7.93 0.02
CA GLY A 116 9.02 9.01 0.93
C GLY A 116 8.06 8.57 2.02
N ASP A 117 7.43 7.39 1.90
CA ASP A 117 6.55 6.87 2.94
C ASP A 117 7.35 6.26 4.11
N ALA A 118 6.90 6.52 5.33
CA ALA A 118 7.47 5.94 6.54
C ALA A 118 6.78 4.61 6.87
N VAL A 119 7.34 3.53 6.33
CA VAL A 119 6.88 2.14 6.56
C VAL A 119 8.07 1.23 6.86
N THR A 120 7.95 0.44 7.92
CA THR A 120 8.98 -0.50 8.37
C THR A 120 8.38 -1.86 8.70
N LEU A 121 9.13 -2.94 8.47
CA LEU A 121 8.79 -4.27 8.94
C LEU A 121 9.35 -4.45 10.36
N THR A 122 8.49 -4.79 11.31
CA THR A 122 8.85 -4.96 12.73
C THR A 122 8.30 -6.26 13.32
N GLY A 123 8.74 -6.57 14.54
CA GLY A 123 8.27 -7.72 15.29
C GLY A 123 8.62 -9.07 14.69
N GLY A 124 7.82 -10.07 15.06
CA GLY A 124 7.90 -11.46 14.62
C GLY A 124 8.91 -12.34 15.38
N THR A 125 8.67 -13.64 15.32
CA THR A 125 9.49 -14.70 15.92
C THR A 125 10.15 -15.51 14.82
N ALA A 126 11.49 -15.58 14.83
CA ALA A 126 12.25 -16.34 13.84
C ALA A 126 12.57 -17.76 14.36
N THR A 127 12.29 -18.76 13.53
CA THR A 127 12.54 -20.18 13.87
C THR A 127 13.19 -20.93 12.72
N TYR A 128 14.22 -21.70 13.05
CA TYR A 128 14.75 -22.75 12.18
C TYR A 128 13.69 -23.84 11.97
N ASN A 129 13.67 -24.42 10.77
CA ASN A 129 12.76 -25.49 10.37
C ASN A 129 12.82 -26.72 11.30
N ASP A 130 13.98 -27.02 11.86
CA ASP A 130 14.19 -28.05 12.87
C ASP A 130 15.46 -27.76 13.71
N LYS A 131 15.74 -28.56 14.75
CA LYS A 131 16.87 -28.33 15.66
C LYS A 131 18.23 -28.87 15.16
N THR A 132 18.27 -29.74 14.16
CA THR A 132 19.47 -30.48 13.75
C THR A 132 20.63 -29.57 13.29
N VAL A 133 21.84 -30.10 13.34
CA VAL A 133 23.05 -29.44 12.81
C VAL A 133 23.06 -29.62 11.30
N ALA A 134 22.94 -28.52 10.55
CA ALA A 134 22.99 -28.52 9.10
C ALA A 134 23.36 -27.14 8.57
N ASN A 135 23.85 -27.11 7.34
CA ASN A 135 24.02 -25.88 6.56
C ASN A 135 22.80 -25.66 5.68
N GLY A 136 22.53 -24.39 5.35
CA GLY A 136 21.42 -24.05 4.45
C GLY A 136 20.05 -24.26 5.08
N LYS A 137 19.94 -24.15 6.41
CA LYS A 137 18.66 -24.32 7.10
C LYS A 137 17.72 -23.17 6.76
N THR A 138 16.45 -23.52 6.61
CA THR A 138 15.37 -22.55 6.42
C THR A 138 15.01 -21.94 7.77
N VAL A 139 14.89 -20.61 7.80
CA VAL A 139 14.33 -19.84 8.91
C VAL A 139 13.08 -19.12 8.44
N THR A 140 12.01 -19.24 9.21
CA THR A 140 10.73 -18.57 8.99
C THR A 140 10.54 -17.47 10.02
N LEU A 141 10.01 -16.32 9.62
CA LEU A 141 9.61 -15.24 10.53
C LEU A 141 8.09 -15.15 10.54
N THR A 142 7.47 -15.48 11.67
CA THR A 142 6.00 -15.40 11.85
C THR A 142 5.62 -14.25 12.75
N GLY A 143 4.46 -13.64 12.53
CA GLY A 143 3.95 -12.53 13.35
C GLY A 143 4.69 -11.20 13.17
N ALA A 144 5.40 -11.01 12.04
CA ALA A 144 5.90 -9.70 11.67
C ALA A 144 4.76 -8.80 11.18
N SER A 145 4.89 -7.49 11.37
CA SER A 145 3.88 -6.49 11.01
C SER A 145 4.51 -5.22 10.45
N LEU A 146 3.69 -4.39 9.81
CA LEU A 146 4.10 -3.06 9.36
C LEU A 146 3.94 -2.04 10.50
N SER A 147 4.85 -1.06 10.55
CA SER A 147 4.81 0.08 11.46
C SER A 147 5.33 1.34 10.79
N GLY A 148 4.98 2.50 11.34
CA GLY A 148 5.26 3.82 10.79
C GLY A 148 3.98 4.58 10.45
N THR A 149 4.11 5.88 10.16
CA THR A 149 2.95 6.78 9.96
C THR A 149 2.15 6.45 8.71
N ASP A 150 2.78 5.86 7.69
CA ASP A 150 2.12 5.51 6.44
C ASP A 150 1.73 4.02 6.38
N ALA A 151 2.00 3.23 7.43
CA ALA A 151 1.80 1.77 7.41
C ALA A 151 0.35 1.35 7.14
N GLY A 152 -0.63 2.17 7.54
CA GLY A 152 -2.04 1.92 7.26
C GLY A 152 -2.42 1.97 5.78
N ASN A 153 -1.53 2.48 4.92
CA ASN A 153 -1.74 2.52 3.48
C ASN A 153 -1.34 1.22 2.75
N TYR A 154 -0.84 0.23 3.49
CA TYR A 154 -0.21 -0.96 2.95
C TYR A 154 -0.76 -2.25 3.57
N ILE A 155 -0.70 -3.33 2.80
CA ILE A 155 -0.93 -4.71 3.27
C ILE A 155 0.36 -5.50 3.10
N LEU A 156 0.79 -6.19 4.16
CA LEU A 156 1.92 -7.13 4.11
C LEU A 156 1.41 -8.52 3.70
N ASP A 157 1.66 -8.91 2.44
CA ASP A 157 1.19 -10.20 1.92
C ASP A 157 1.98 -11.38 2.48
N SER A 158 3.29 -11.22 2.58
CA SER A 158 4.17 -12.28 3.02
C SER A 158 5.51 -11.72 3.50
N VAL A 159 6.21 -12.54 4.28
CA VAL A 159 7.62 -12.34 4.61
C VAL A 159 8.41 -13.55 4.12
N ALA A 160 9.40 -13.31 3.25
CA ALA A 160 10.23 -14.37 2.68
C ALA A 160 11.01 -15.12 3.78
N THR A 161 11.12 -16.45 3.64
CA THR A 161 11.99 -17.29 4.49
C THR A 161 13.46 -17.16 4.05
N THR A 162 14.39 -17.51 4.94
CA THR A 162 15.84 -17.47 4.64
C THR A 162 16.42 -18.87 4.64
N GLY A 163 17.16 -19.27 3.59
CA GLY A 163 17.71 -20.63 3.44
C GLY A 163 19.24 -20.75 3.55
N ARG A 164 19.94 -19.74 4.07
CA ARG A 164 21.42 -19.70 4.09
C ARG A 164 22.04 -19.92 5.47
N GLN A 165 21.24 -20.37 6.44
CA GLN A 165 21.66 -20.41 7.83
C GLN A 165 22.36 -21.72 8.20
N ARG A 166 23.30 -21.65 9.14
CA ARG A 166 24.10 -22.77 9.62
C ARG A 166 23.88 -22.97 11.11
N SER A 167 23.53 -24.20 11.48
CA SER A 167 23.64 -24.70 12.85
C SER A 167 24.89 -25.57 12.93
N THR A 168 25.82 -25.25 13.81
CA THR A 168 27.14 -25.92 13.90
C THR A 168 27.33 -26.64 15.23
N THR A 169 28.18 -27.67 15.25
CA THR A 169 28.42 -28.49 16.44
C THR A 169 28.95 -27.66 17.62
N ARG A 170 28.59 -28.06 18.83
CA ARG A 170 29.00 -27.44 20.09
C ARG A 170 30.54 -27.34 20.16
N ARG A 171 31.09 -26.12 20.33
CA ARG A 171 32.50 -25.95 20.71
C ARG A 171 32.64 -26.35 22.17
N TRP A 172 33.31 -27.47 22.45
CA TRP A 172 33.73 -27.81 23.81
C TRP A 172 34.94 -26.93 24.22
N PRO A 173 35.00 -26.38 25.44
CA PRO A 173 36.22 -25.78 25.93
C PRO A 173 37.27 -26.88 26.08
N THR A 174 38.45 -26.67 25.49
CA THR A 174 39.60 -27.56 25.68
C THR A 174 39.99 -27.51 27.15
N VAL A 175 39.69 -28.57 27.91
CA VAL A 175 40.23 -28.73 29.25
C VAL A 175 41.71 -29.06 29.10
N ARG A 176 42.60 -28.10 29.40
CA ARG A 176 44.01 -28.41 29.65
C ARG A 176 44.09 -29.09 31.01
N ARG A 177 44.56 -30.34 31.03
CA ARG A 177 45.00 -31.01 32.25
C ARG A 177 46.34 -30.46 32.70
#